data_AF-G9Y0K0-F1
#
_entry.id   AF-G9Y0K0-F1
#
_cell.length_a   1.000
_cell.length_b   1.000
_cell.length_c   1.000
_cell.angle_alpha   90.00
_cell.angle_beta   90.00
_cell.angle_gamma   90.00
#
_symmetry.space_group_name_H-M   'P 1'
#
loop_
_entity.id
_entity.type
_entity.pdbx_description
1 polymer ?
#
loop_
_entity_poly.entity_id
_entity_poly.type
_entity_poly.pdbx_seq_one_letter_code
_entity_poly.pdbx_strand_id
1 'polypeptide(L)'
;MVKNTCSKPVVFITGPMTGKPNHNRDEFNAEAQRLEQRGCIVLNPAVFPDGLAHHQYLAMTLVMLEQADAIYLLDGWENSVGAKAEVIRAKELNLLFFGQSWEVFLSVAAFRSNLNASIESHGSCNALDVGGILHTPMRPGSHNFSLNMRDN
;
A
#
# COMPACT_ATOMS: atom_id res chain seq x y z
N MET A 1 -1.60 15.11 32.63
CA MET A 1 -2.73 14.57 31.84
C MET A 1 -2.18 14.13 30.49
N VAL A 2 -2.06 12.83 30.27
CA VAL A 2 -1.64 12.28 28.96
C VAL A 2 -2.81 12.46 28.00
N LYS A 3 -2.64 13.25 26.94
CA LYS A 3 -3.62 13.32 25.87
C LYS A 3 -3.51 12.00 25.09
N ASN A 4 -4.48 11.11 25.24
CA ASN A 4 -4.60 9.94 24.35
C ASN A 4 -5.02 10.45 22.96
N THR A 5 -4.05 10.80 22.13
CA THR A 5 -4.29 11.05 20.71
C THR A 5 -4.42 9.71 20.01
N CYS A 6 -5.62 9.37 19.54
CA CYS A 6 -5.79 8.27 18.58
C CYS A 6 -5.07 8.70 17.28
N SER A 7 -4.02 7.99 16.90
CA SER A 7 -3.33 8.24 15.64
C SER A 7 -4.25 7.93 14.47
N LYS A 8 -4.25 8.79 13.44
CA LYS A 8 -4.99 8.52 12.20
C LYS A 8 -4.40 7.29 11.51
N PRO A 9 -5.22 6.37 10.98
CA PRO A 9 -4.71 5.21 10.26
C PRO A 9 -4.05 5.64 8.95
N VAL A 10 -2.91 5.04 8.63
CA VAL A 10 -2.19 5.22 7.36
C VAL A 10 -2.66 4.17 6.36
N VAL A 11 -3.14 4.59 5.20
CA VAL A 11 -3.71 3.73 4.17
C VAL A 11 -2.93 3.88 2.88
N PHE A 12 -2.40 2.79 2.34
CA PHE A 12 -1.76 2.74 1.03
C PHE A 12 -2.76 2.36 -0.06
N ILE A 13 -2.83 3.11 -1.16
CA ILE A 13 -3.72 2.80 -2.30
C ILE A 13 -2.96 1.98 -3.34
N THR A 14 -3.54 0.87 -3.76
CA THR A 14 -3.01 0.00 -4.82
C THR A 14 -4.01 -0.19 -5.95
N GLY A 15 -3.53 -0.34 -7.19
CA GLY A 15 -4.40 -0.54 -8.35
C GLY A 15 -3.67 -0.56 -9.69
N PRO A 16 -4.39 -0.80 -10.79
CA PRO A 16 -3.83 -0.73 -12.14
C PRO A 16 -3.52 0.73 -12.55
N MET A 17 -2.30 0.99 -13.01
CA MET A 17 -1.88 2.27 -13.61
C MET A 17 -1.57 2.14 -15.11
N THR A 18 -0.84 1.09 -15.51
CA THR A 18 -0.41 0.87 -16.89
C THR A 18 -1.59 0.64 -17.84
N GLY A 19 -1.58 1.30 -19.01
CA GLY A 19 -2.59 1.12 -20.05
C GLY A 19 -3.90 1.88 -19.83
N LYS A 20 -4.01 2.68 -18.77
CA LYS A 20 -5.15 3.57 -18.51
C LYS A 20 -4.83 5.03 -18.87
N PRO A 21 -5.83 5.84 -19.23
CA PRO A 21 -5.64 7.28 -19.40
C PRO A 21 -5.02 7.92 -18.15
N ASN A 22 -4.08 8.83 -18.34
CA ASN A 22 -3.36 9.53 -17.26
C ASN A 22 -2.78 8.57 -16.18
N HIS A 23 -2.38 7.35 -16.55
CA HIS A 23 -1.93 6.32 -15.62
C HIS A 23 -2.89 6.03 -14.46
N ASN A 24 -4.20 6.22 -14.69
CA ASN A 24 -5.25 6.10 -13.67
C ASN A 24 -5.14 7.09 -12.49
N ARG A 25 -4.29 8.12 -12.59
CA ARG A 25 -4.03 9.07 -11.48
C ARG A 25 -5.30 9.72 -10.94
N ASP A 26 -6.27 9.98 -11.81
CA ASP A 26 -7.53 10.62 -11.42
C ASP A 26 -8.32 9.74 -10.44
N GLU A 27 -8.37 8.43 -10.67
CA GLU A 27 -9.05 7.46 -9.79
C GLU A 27 -8.31 7.34 -8.44
N PHE A 28 -6.98 7.21 -8.48
CA PHE A 28 -6.15 7.18 -7.29
C PHE A 28 -6.34 8.43 -6.43
N ASN A 29 -6.35 9.61 -7.04
CA ASN A 29 -6.53 10.89 -6.35
C ASN A 29 -7.95 11.05 -5.80
N ALA A 30 -8.97 10.59 -6.54
CA ALA A 30 -10.36 10.61 -6.08
C ALA A 30 -10.56 9.74 -4.83
N GLU A 31 -10.02 8.52 -4.82
CA GLU A 31 -10.11 7.64 -3.65
C GLU A 31 -9.24 8.12 -2.48
N ALA A 32 -8.07 8.70 -2.78
CA ALA A 32 -7.25 9.35 -1.75
C ALA A 32 -8.05 10.42 -1.02
N GLN A 33 -8.71 11.31 -1.76
CA GLN A 33 -9.54 12.36 -1.19
C GLN A 33 -10.69 11.81 -0.34
N ARG A 34 -11.36 10.72 -0.79
CA ARG A 34 -12.43 10.07 -0.03
C ARG A 34 -11.93 9.47 1.29
N LEU A 35 -10.76 8.84 1.28
CA LEU A 35 -10.14 8.26 2.47
C LEU A 35 -9.67 9.35 3.46
N GLU A 36 -9.09 10.44 2.95
CA GLU A 36 -8.71 11.60 3.76
C GLU A 36 -9.92 12.24 4.45
N GLN A 37 -11.05 12.38 3.73
CA GLN A 37 -12.31 12.86 4.29
C GLN A 37 -12.86 11.95 5.41
N ARG A 38 -12.52 10.66 5.38
CA ARG A 38 -12.86 9.69 6.44
C ARG A 38 -11.86 9.70 7.61
N GLY A 39 -10.84 10.55 7.56
CA GLY A 39 -9.87 10.75 8.64
C GLY A 39 -8.61 9.90 8.52
N CYS A 40 -8.36 9.27 7.37
CA CYS A 40 -7.12 8.52 7.11
C CYS A 40 -5.97 9.45 6.66
N ILE A 41 -4.73 9.00 6.83
CA ILE A 41 -3.56 9.51 6.12
C ILE A 41 -3.35 8.60 4.91
N VAL A 42 -3.21 9.15 3.71
CA VAL A 42 -3.15 8.35 2.48
C VAL A 42 -1.75 8.36 1.86
N LEU A 43 -1.25 7.17 1.55
CA LEU A 43 -0.05 6.95 0.75
C LEU A 43 -0.48 6.56 -0.67
N ASN A 44 -0.34 7.50 -1.60
CA ASN A 44 -0.83 7.35 -2.97
C ASN A 44 0.36 7.31 -3.96
N PRO A 45 0.56 6.21 -4.73
CA PRO A 45 1.66 6.10 -5.70
C PRO A 45 1.49 7.02 -6.92
N ALA A 46 0.31 7.59 -7.16
CA ALA A 46 0.05 8.52 -8.27
C ALA A 46 0.93 9.79 -8.24
N VAL A 47 1.55 10.10 -7.09
CA VAL A 47 2.45 11.24 -6.90
C VAL A 47 3.79 11.09 -7.63
N PHE A 48 4.16 9.87 -8.03
CA PHE A 48 5.45 9.64 -8.67
C PHE A 48 5.48 10.23 -10.10
N PRO A 49 6.63 10.78 -10.54
CA PRO A 49 6.79 11.34 -11.87
C PRO A 49 6.72 10.23 -12.93
N ASP A 50 6.41 10.59 -14.17
CA ASP A 50 6.45 9.66 -15.31
C ASP A 50 7.90 9.34 -15.73
N GLY A 51 8.06 8.22 -16.46
CA GLY A 51 9.32 7.86 -17.12
C GLY A 51 10.28 6.99 -16.29
N LEU A 52 9.89 6.56 -15.08
CA LEU A 52 10.69 5.59 -14.33
C LEU A 52 10.48 4.18 -14.87
N ALA A 53 11.47 3.32 -14.64
CA ALA A 53 11.34 1.91 -14.94
C ALA A 53 10.36 1.24 -13.94
N HIS A 54 9.66 0.20 -14.39
CA HIS A 54 8.66 -0.49 -13.58
C HIS A 54 9.19 -0.94 -12.20
N HIS A 55 10.41 -1.48 -12.16
CA HIS A 55 11.05 -1.94 -10.92
C HIS A 55 11.34 -0.79 -9.93
N GLN A 56 11.59 0.43 -10.42
CA GLN A 56 11.85 1.60 -9.57
C GLN A 56 10.55 2.06 -8.89
N TYR A 57 9.44 2.08 -9.64
CA TYR A 57 8.12 2.34 -9.04
C TYR A 57 7.81 1.31 -7.96
N LEU A 58 7.94 0.01 -8.28
CA LEU A 58 7.63 -1.05 -7.33
C LEU A 58 8.50 -0.98 -6.06
N ALA A 59 9.80 -0.69 -6.20
CA ALA A 59 10.67 -0.52 -5.04
C ALA A 59 10.19 0.60 -4.11
N MET A 60 9.77 1.75 -4.66
CA MET A 60 9.25 2.85 -3.86
C MET A 60 7.88 2.55 -3.26
N THR A 61 6.98 1.90 -3.99
CA THR A 61 5.65 1.57 -3.49
C THR A 61 5.69 0.54 -2.37
N LEU A 62 6.61 -0.43 -2.43
CA LEU A 62 6.80 -1.38 -1.34
C LEU A 62 7.27 -0.68 -0.05
N VAL A 63 8.18 0.30 -0.17
CA VAL A 63 8.60 1.12 0.98
C VAL A 63 7.43 1.93 1.55
N MET A 64 6.58 2.52 0.69
CA MET A 64 5.36 3.21 1.14
C MET A 64 4.40 2.25 1.86
N LEU A 65 4.16 1.08 1.27
CA LEU A 65 3.27 0.06 1.82
C LEU A 65 3.71 -0.41 3.21
N GLU A 66 5.02 -0.55 3.44
CA GLU A 66 5.58 -0.93 4.74
C GLU A 66 5.33 0.10 5.86
N GLN A 67 4.96 1.34 5.50
CA GLN A 67 4.60 2.38 6.48
C GLN A 67 3.09 2.45 6.74
N ALA A 68 2.28 1.64 6.05
CA ALA A 68 0.83 1.68 6.14
C ALA A 68 0.28 0.74 7.23
N ASP A 69 -0.85 1.12 7.82
CA ASP A 69 -1.65 0.26 8.69
C ASP A 69 -2.63 -0.61 7.86
N ALA A 70 -2.97 -0.15 6.66
CA ALA A 70 -3.91 -0.80 5.77
C ALA A 70 -3.58 -0.58 4.28
N ILE A 71 -4.07 -1.48 3.44
CA ILE A 71 -4.07 -1.37 1.98
C ILE A 71 -5.49 -1.17 1.46
N TYR A 72 -5.66 -0.26 0.52
CA TYR A 72 -6.90 0.01 -0.18
C TYR A 72 -6.76 -0.38 -1.65
N LEU A 73 -7.53 -1.36 -2.13
CA LEU A 73 -7.44 -1.82 -3.50
C LEU A 73 -8.51 -1.18 -4.39
N LEU A 74 -8.05 -0.67 -5.53
CA LEU A 74 -8.89 -0.23 -6.63
C LEU A 74 -9.35 -1.42 -7.49
N ASP A 75 -10.47 -1.24 -8.19
CA ASP A 75 -11.04 -2.25 -9.07
C ASP A 75 -10.06 -2.66 -10.17
N GLY A 76 -10.00 -3.97 -10.42
CA GLY A 76 -9.09 -4.56 -11.40
C GLY A 76 -7.65 -4.69 -10.94
N TRP A 77 -7.34 -4.56 -9.64
CA TRP A 77 -6.01 -4.81 -9.08
C TRP A 77 -5.49 -6.20 -9.43
N GLU A 78 -6.37 -7.19 -9.61
CA GLU A 78 -6.04 -8.57 -9.99
C GLU A 78 -5.48 -8.67 -11.42
N ASN A 79 -5.50 -7.60 -12.19
CA ASN A 79 -4.93 -7.54 -13.53
C ASN A 79 -3.59 -6.80 -13.56
N SER A 80 -3.18 -6.18 -12.45
CA SER A 80 -1.93 -5.43 -12.34
C SER A 80 -0.84 -6.26 -11.67
N VAL A 81 0.29 -6.44 -12.37
CA VAL A 81 1.46 -7.16 -11.83
C VAL A 81 2.01 -6.47 -10.58
N GLY A 82 2.09 -5.13 -10.60
CA GLY A 82 2.55 -4.34 -9.45
C GLY A 82 1.58 -4.44 -8.27
N ALA A 83 0.28 -4.29 -8.51
CA ALA A 83 -0.72 -4.36 -7.44
C ALA A 83 -0.77 -5.75 -6.79
N LYS A 84 -0.60 -6.82 -7.57
CA LYS A 84 -0.46 -8.19 -7.03
C LYS A 84 0.73 -8.30 -6.09
N ALA A 85 1.90 -7.79 -6.48
CA ALA A 85 3.10 -7.82 -5.65
C ALA A 85 2.88 -7.07 -4.33
N GLU A 86 2.24 -5.91 -4.38
CA GLU A 86 1.87 -5.12 -3.20
C GLU A 86 0.86 -5.86 -2.30
N VAL A 87 -0.14 -6.54 -2.86
CA VAL A 87 -1.10 -7.35 -2.10
C VAL A 87 -0.42 -8.54 -1.41
N ILE A 88 0.52 -9.21 -2.07
CA ILE A 88 1.32 -10.28 -1.45
C ILE A 88 2.07 -9.71 -0.25
N ARG A 89 2.79 -8.59 -0.44
CA ARG A 89 3.54 -7.94 0.63
C ARG A 89 2.64 -7.49 1.79
N ALA A 90 1.48 -6.91 1.50
CA ALA A 90 0.51 -6.49 2.50
C ALA A 90 -0.01 -7.65 3.35
N LYS A 91 -0.18 -8.84 2.75
CA LYS A 91 -0.53 -10.07 3.48
C LYS A 91 0.60 -10.50 4.41
N GLU A 92 1.86 -10.46 3.96
CA GLU A 92 3.02 -10.78 4.80
C GLU A 92 3.13 -9.85 6.01
N LEU A 93 2.83 -8.57 5.83
CA LEU A 93 2.83 -7.54 6.86
C LEU A 93 1.59 -7.58 7.77
N ASN A 94 0.62 -8.44 7.48
CA ASN A 94 -0.67 -8.53 8.19
C ASN A 94 -1.43 -7.20 8.24
N LEU A 95 -1.44 -6.45 7.14
CA LEU A 95 -2.19 -5.21 7.03
C LEU A 95 -3.69 -5.45 6.94
N LEU A 96 -4.47 -4.44 7.31
CA LEU A 96 -5.91 -4.43 7.05
C LEU A 96 -6.18 -4.20 5.56
N PHE A 97 -7.21 -4.86 5.03
CA PHE A 97 -7.62 -4.72 3.64
C PHE A 97 -8.91 -3.91 3.54
N PHE A 98 -8.93 -2.96 2.60
CA PHE A 98 -10.10 -2.17 2.21
C PHE A 98 -10.23 -2.17 0.68
N GLY A 99 -11.43 -1.95 0.14
CA GLY A 99 -11.62 -1.91 -1.31
C GLY A 99 -12.74 -0.96 -1.75
N GLN A 100 -12.80 -0.69 -3.04
CA GLN A 100 -13.88 0.10 -3.67
C GLN A 100 -15.23 -0.59 -3.57
N SER A 101 -15.24 -1.92 -3.67
CA SER A 101 -16.47 -2.72 -3.68
C SER A 101 -16.30 -4.02 -2.90
N TRP A 102 -17.40 -4.76 -2.72
CA TRP A 102 -17.38 -6.06 -2.07
C TRP A 102 -16.64 -7.13 -2.90
N GLU A 103 -16.69 -6.99 -4.23
CA GLU A 103 -16.03 -7.87 -5.19
C GLU A 103 -14.51 -7.87 -4.99
N VAL A 104 -13.93 -6.71 -4.64
CA VAL A 104 -12.51 -6.58 -4.29
C VAL A 104 -12.14 -7.46 -3.08
N PHE A 105 -13.00 -7.53 -2.07
CA PHE A 105 -12.74 -8.39 -0.91
C PHE A 105 -12.78 -9.88 -1.27
N LEU A 106 -13.75 -10.27 -2.11
CA LEU A 106 -13.86 -11.64 -2.61
C LEU A 106 -12.62 -12.04 -3.41
N SER A 107 -12.09 -11.14 -4.24
CA SER A 107 -10.89 -11.43 -5.02
C SER A 107 -9.64 -11.55 -4.15
N VAL A 108 -9.50 -10.74 -3.10
CA VAL A 108 -8.39 -10.88 -2.12
C VAL A 108 -8.43 -12.23 -1.40
N ALA A 109 -9.63 -12.68 -1.03
CA ALA A 109 -9.86 -13.98 -0.41
C ALA A 109 -9.53 -15.14 -1.37
N ALA A 110 -9.96 -15.03 -2.63
CA ALA A 110 -9.66 -16.01 -3.68
C ALA A 110 -8.16 -16.06 -4.05
N PHE A 111 -7.45 -14.94 -3.89
CA PHE A 111 -6.01 -14.80 -4.15
C PHE A 111 -5.11 -15.53 -3.11
N ARG A 112 -5.64 -16.53 -2.39
CA ARG A 112 -4.87 -17.43 -1.50
C ARG A 112 -4.58 -18.80 -2.15
N SER A 113 -5.32 -19.19 -3.18
CA SER A 113 -5.29 -20.59 -3.68
C SER A 113 -4.06 -20.96 -4.51
N ASN A 114 -3.26 -19.99 -4.96
CA ASN A 114 -2.14 -20.24 -5.90
C ASN A 114 -0.74 -20.07 -5.32
N LEU A 115 -0.56 -19.66 -4.07
CA LEU A 115 0.77 -19.48 -3.48
C LEU A 115 1.37 -20.79 -2.94
N ASN A 116 0.53 -21.72 -2.47
CA ASN A 116 1.00 -23.02 -1.98
C ASN A 116 1.35 -24.02 -3.10
N ALA A 117 0.83 -23.84 -4.31
CA ALA A 117 1.07 -24.77 -5.43
C ALA A 117 2.43 -24.57 -6.14
N SER A 118 3.09 -23.42 -5.94
CA SER A 118 4.34 -23.09 -6.65
C SER A 118 5.61 -23.25 -5.79
N ILE A 119 5.47 -23.45 -4.48
CA ILE A 119 6.62 -23.62 -3.57
C ILE A 119 7.16 -25.07 -3.60
N GLU A 120 6.37 -26.05 -4.04
CA GLU A 120 6.79 -27.46 -4.06
C GLU A 120 7.55 -27.88 -5.33
N SER A 121 7.57 -27.08 -6.41
CA SER A 121 8.07 -27.57 -7.70
C SER A 121 9.46 -27.08 -8.13
N HIS A 122 10.00 -25.97 -7.62
CA HIS A 122 11.34 -25.50 -8.04
C HIS A 122 12.23 -25.09 -6.87
N GLY A 123 13.09 -26.04 -6.49
CA GLY A 123 14.23 -25.79 -5.62
C GLY A 123 15.32 -24.95 -6.29
N SER A 124 15.97 -24.15 -5.45
CA SER A 124 17.25 -23.47 -5.65
C SER A 124 17.29 -22.40 -6.74
N CYS A 125 17.21 -21.12 -6.33
CA CYS A 125 17.98 -20.00 -6.87
C CYS A 125 17.76 -18.74 -5.98
N ASN A 126 18.71 -18.48 -5.08
CA ASN A 126 18.98 -17.23 -4.36
C ASN A 126 17.77 -16.41 -3.86
N ALA A 127 17.17 -16.85 -2.75
CA ALA A 127 16.49 -15.93 -1.86
C ALA A 127 17.52 -14.93 -1.34
N LEU A 128 17.37 -13.65 -1.71
CA LEU A 128 17.94 -12.56 -0.94
C LEU A 128 17.26 -12.59 0.42
N ASP A 129 17.91 -13.28 1.37
CA ASP A 129 17.57 -13.24 2.78
C ASP A 129 17.86 -11.84 3.31
N VAL A 130 16.88 -10.95 3.16
CA VAL A 130 16.85 -9.64 3.82
C VAL A 130 16.21 -9.72 5.21
N GLY A 131 15.97 -10.93 5.73
CA GLY A 131 15.31 -11.20 7.01
C GLY A 131 16.10 -10.75 8.25
N GLY A 132 17.32 -10.22 8.09
CA GLY A 132 18.18 -9.81 9.21
C GLY A 132 18.47 -8.32 9.36
N ILE A 133 18.22 -7.47 8.34
CA ILE A 133 18.62 -6.03 8.37
C ILE A 133 17.54 -5.10 7.76
N LEU A 134 16.26 -5.44 7.89
CA LEU A 134 15.21 -4.44 7.73
C LEU A 134 14.82 -3.96 9.13
N HIS A 135 15.19 -2.71 9.42
CA HIS A 135 14.67 -1.93 10.53
C HIS A 135 13.17 -2.20 10.60
N THR A 136 12.68 -2.80 11.69
CA THR A 136 11.25 -2.85 11.97
C THR A 136 10.79 -1.39 12.02
N PRO A 137 10.04 -0.88 11.02
CA PRO A 137 9.65 0.52 11.04
C PRO A 137 8.89 0.75 12.34
N MET A 138 9.37 1.72 13.12
CA MET A 138 8.68 2.11 14.33
C MET A 138 7.28 2.51 13.91
N ARG A 139 6.23 1.88 14.46
CA ARG A 139 4.83 2.30 14.21
C ARG A 139 4.80 3.83 14.30
N PRO A 140 4.19 4.54 13.33
CA PRO A 140 4.21 5.99 13.32
C PRO A 140 3.90 6.52 14.72
N GLY A 141 4.92 7.06 15.39
CA GLY A 141 4.75 7.67 16.70
C GLY A 141 3.71 8.78 16.58
N SER A 142 2.95 9.03 17.64
CA SER A 142 2.06 10.18 17.72
C SER A 142 2.86 11.48 17.60
N HIS A 143 3.10 11.94 16.38
CA HIS A 143 3.75 13.21 16.12
C HIS A 143 2.76 14.31 16.53
N ASN A 144 3.05 14.98 17.66
CA ASN A 144 2.39 16.23 18.01
C ASN A 144 2.79 17.29 16.98
N PHE A 145 1.98 17.45 15.94
CA PHE A 145 1.94 18.71 15.20
C PHE A 145 1.29 19.76 16.11
N SER A 146 2.06 20.23 17.08
CA SER A 146 1.77 21.51 17.72
C SER A 146 1.94 22.56 16.64
N LEU A 147 0.80 23.04 16.12
CA LEU A 147 0.67 24.28 15.38
C LEU A 147 1.49 25.36 16.09
N ASN A 148 2.66 25.68 15.56
CA ASN A 148 3.21 27.02 15.73
C ASN A 148 2.35 27.95 14.85
N MET A 149 1.17 28.31 15.36
CA MET A 149 0.68 29.66 15.10
C MET A 149 1.72 30.59 15.72
N ARG A 150 2.59 31.13 14.87
CA ARG A 150 3.25 32.39 15.19
C ARG A 150 2.45 33.45 14.49
N ASP A 151 1.74 34.22 15.30
CA ASP A 151 1.33 35.57 14.96
C ASP A 151 2.53 36.33 14.37
N ASN A 152 2.33 36.92 13.20
CA ASN A 152 2.88 38.20 12.80
C ASN A 152 2.13 38.71 11.57
#